data_AF-A0A136J6V0-F1
#
_entry.id   AF-A0A136J6V0-F1
#
_cell.length_a   1.000
_cell.length_b   1.000
_cell.length_c   1.000
_cell.angle_alpha   90.00
_cell.angle_beta   90.00
_cell.angle_gamma   90.00
#
_symmetry.space_group_name_H-M   'P 1'
#
loop_
_entity.id
_entity.type
_entity.pdbx_description
1 polymer ?
#
loop_
_entity_poly.entity_id
_entity_poly.type
_entity_poly.pdbx_seq_one_letter_code
_entity_poly.pdbx_strand_id
1 'polypeptide(L)'
;MIKHALPVVSPAFLGRLIENHGLCRETWYLVASSTLAVLNRPQDVQVVYTYALANLETGHERPATREEKLRVSRRVREALVKTSVIAGLPKSINALMSLKMVTPSELLDGQEIFSPTSRRGDLSAPSARILDRGQAFFDALYGKLSRRIMRQMYHSGTEDLGL
;
A
#
# COMPACT_ATOMS: atom_id res chain seq x y z
N MET A 1 13.10 15.75 17.24
CA MET A 1 13.59 14.35 17.20
C MET A 1 12.41 13.44 17.47
N ILE A 2 11.79 12.84 16.45
CA ILE A 2 10.66 11.92 16.64
C ILE A 2 11.29 10.58 17.06
N LYS A 3 11.07 10.16 18.31
CA LYS A 3 11.45 8.80 18.75
C LYS A 3 10.71 7.81 17.86
N HIS A 4 11.42 7.04 17.04
CA HIS A 4 10.82 5.91 16.35
C HIS A 4 10.33 4.93 17.42
N ALA A 5 9.01 4.78 17.53
CA ALA A 5 8.44 3.75 18.38
C ALA A 5 8.94 2.40 17.89
N LEU A 6 9.36 1.53 18.83
CA LEU A 6 9.74 0.16 18.50
C LEU A 6 8.59 -0.51 17.70
N PRO A 7 8.91 -1.33 16.68
CA PRO A 7 7.88 -2.04 15.95
C PRO A 7 7.07 -2.88 16.93
N VAL A 8 5.76 -2.66 16.92
CA VAL A 8 4.80 -3.40 17.77
C VAL A 8 4.54 -4.78 17.17
N VAL A 9 4.74 -4.90 15.86
CA VAL A 9 4.57 -6.15 15.12
C VAL A 9 5.89 -6.92 15.11
N SER A 10 5.83 -8.19 15.50
CA SER A 10 6.95 -9.13 15.42
C SER A 10 6.56 -10.37 14.60
N PRO A 11 7.53 -11.11 14.02
CA PRO A 11 7.25 -12.36 13.31
C PRO A 11 6.45 -13.36 14.16
N ALA A 12 6.76 -13.49 15.45
CA ALA A 12 6.02 -14.36 16.36
C ALA A 12 4.56 -13.93 16.57
N PHE A 13 4.29 -12.62 16.62
CA PHE A 13 2.93 -12.10 16.67
C PHE A 13 2.18 -12.39 15.36
N LEU A 14 2.83 -12.22 14.21
CA LEU A 14 2.23 -12.50 12.91
C LEU A 14 1.94 -13.99 12.69
N GLY A 15 2.81 -14.88 13.16
CA GLY A 15 2.55 -16.33 13.16
C GLY A 15 1.25 -16.67 13.88
N ARG A 16 1.08 -16.17 15.11
CA ARG A 16 -0.17 -16.35 15.89
C ARG A 16 -1.39 -15.73 15.22
N LEU A 17 -1.23 -14.59 14.55
CA LEU A 17 -2.33 -13.94 13.82
C LEU A 17 -2.83 -14.82 12.66
N ILE A 18 -1.92 -15.51 11.97
CA ILE A 18 -2.23 -16.39 10.83
C ILE A 18 -2.88 -17.70 11.29
N GLU A 19 -2.48 -18.21 12.45
CA GLU A 19 -3.07 -19.42 13.06
C GLU A 19 -4.52 -19.21 13.53
N ASN A 20 -4.99 -17.96 13.62
CA ASN A 20 -6.36 -17.66 13.99
C ASN A 20 -7.34 -18.08 12.88
N HIS A 21 -8.13 -19.12 13.16
CA HIS A 21 -9.11 -19.71 12.25
C HIS A 21 -10.18 -18.74 11.70
N GLY A 22 -10.34 -17.56 12.31
CA GLY A 22 -11.28 -16.53 11.83
C GLY A 22 -10.76 -15.68 10.66
N LEU A 23 -9.48 -15.77 10.30
CA LEU A 23 -8.88 -14.98 9.21
C LEU A 23 -8.48 -15.87 8.03
N CYS A 24 -8.95 -15.52 6.83
CA CYS A 24 -8.53 -16.23 5.62
C CYS A 24 -7.02 -16.04 5.38
N ARG A 25 -6.33 -17.14 5.04
CA ARG A 25 -4.87 -17.23 4.84
C ARG A 25 -4.31 -16.19 3.85
N GLU A 26 -5.11 -15.76 2.88
CA GLU A 26 -4.71 -14.75 1.89
C GLU A 26 -5.14 -13.30 2.21
N THR A 27 -5.67 -13.04 3.41
CA THR A 27 -6.27 -11.73 3.74
C THR A 27 -5.72 -11.09 5.01
N TRP A 28 -5.10 -11.87 5.91
CA TRP A 28 -4.59 -11.37 7.19
C TRP A 28 -3.67 -10.15 7.03
N TYR A 29 -2.81 -10.15 6.00
CA TYR A 29 -1.86 -9.07 5.75
C TYR A 29 -2.54 -7.77 5.28
N LEU A 30 -3.74 -7.86 4.70
CA LEU A 30 -4.54 -6.70 4.34
C LEU A 30 -5.14 -6.05 5.58
N VAL A 31 -5.75 -6.86 6.44
CA VAL A 31 -6.35 -6.40 7.71
C VAL A 31 -5.28 -5.78 8.61
N ALA A 32 -4.13 -6.45 8.75
CA ALA A 32 -3.01 -5.95 9.54
C ALA A 32 -2.47 -4.63 8.96
N SER A 33 -2.19 -4.57 7.65
CA SER A 33 -1.65 -3.36 7.01
C SER A 33 -2.61 -2.17 7.11
N SER A 34 -3.91 -2.38 6.87
CA SER A 34 -4.93 -1.35 7.03
C SER A 34 -5.03 -0.84 8.48
N THR A 35 -5.02 -1.76 9.45
CA THR A 35 -5.06 -1.39 10.88
C THR A 35 -3.85 -0.54 11.26
N LEU A 36 -2.64 -0.96 10.86
CA LEU A 36 -1.41 -0.24 11.14
C LEU A 36 -1.35 1.12 10.43
N ALA A 37 -1.91 1.24 9.23
CA ALA A 37 -2.07 2.51 8.55
C ALA A 37 -3.02 3.44 9.34
N VAL A 38 -4.17 2.95 9.81
CA VAL A 38 -5.10 3.72 10.68
C VAL A 38 -4.41 4.21 11.94
N LEU A 39 -3.58 3.36 12.56
CA LEU A 39 -2.78 3.67 13.75
C LEU A 39 -1.55 4.55 13.46
N ASN A 40 -1.32 4.93 12.19
CA ASN A 40 -0.17 5.68 11.72
C ASN A 40 1.17 5.04 12.14
N ARG A 41 1.27 3.72 11.95
CA ARG A 41 2.46 2.88 12.18
C ARG A 41 3.04 2.37 10.86
N PRO A 42 3.58 3.26 10.01
CA PRO A 42 4.01 2.88 8.68
C PRO A 42 5.20 1.91 8.68
N GLN A 43 6.05 1.91 9.70
CA GLN A 43 7.18 0.97 9.82
C GLN A 43 6.68 -0.46 10.06
N ASP A 44 5.63 -0.64 10.87
CA ASP A 44 5.04 -1.95 11.12
C ASP A 44 4.38 -2.53 9.85
N VAL A 45 3.92 -1.69 8.92
CA VAL A 45 3.43 -2.13 7.59
C VAL A 45 4.54 -2.82 6.79
N GLN A 46 5.79 -2.35 6.90
CA GLN A 46 6.94 -3.00 6.25
C GLN A 46 7.12 -4.43 6.78
N VAL A 47 7.06 -4.58 8.11
CA VAL A 47 7.22 -5.88 8.79
C VAL A 47 6.15 -6.87 8.32
N VAL A 48 4.89 -6.44 8.26
CA VAL A 48 3.77 -7.26 7.75
C VAL A 48 4.01 -7.68 6.31
N TYR A 49 4.39 -6.75 5.43
CA TYR A 49 4.60 -7.03 4.01
C TYR A 49 5.77 -8.00 3.78
N THR A 50 6.92 -7.76 4.39
CA THR A 50 8.09 -8.65 4.28
C THR A 50 7.77 -10.04 4.81
N TYR A 51 7.06 -10.13 5.94
CA TYR A 51 6.62 -11.41 6.48
C TYR A 51 5.65 -12.14 5.54
N ALA A 52 4.71 -11.41 4.92
CA ALA A 52 3.78 -11.99 3.96
C ALA A 52 4.49 -12.58 2.73
N LEU A 53 5.52 -11.91 2.21
CA LEU A 53 6.33 -12.43 1.11
C LEU A 53 7.14 -13.66 1.54
N ALA A 54 7.78 -13.63 2.72
CA ALA A 54 8.53 -14.78 3.22
C ALA A 54 7.62 -15.99 3.48
N ASN A 55 6.42 -15.77 4.01
CA ASN A 55 5.46 -16.84 4.29
C ASN A 55 4.92 -17.51 3.01
N LEU A 56 4.94 -16.82 1.86
CA LEU A 56 4.63 -17.45 0.57
C LEU A 56 5.68 -18.50 0.20
N GLU A 57 6.95 -18.27 0.56
CA GLU A 57 8.06 -19.17 0.25
C GLU A 57 8.11 -20.38 1.18
N THR A 58 7.76 -20.21 2.46
CA THR A 58 7.80 -21.31 3.46
C THR A 58 6.62 -22.26 3.37
N GLY A 59 5.54 -21.88 2.68
CA GLY A 59 4.28 -22.63 2.65
C GLY A 59 4.12 -23.61 1.49
N HIS A 60 5.09 -23.70 0.59
CA HIS A 60 4.99 -24.48 -0.66
C HIS A 60 6.25 -25.30 -0.92
N GLU A 61 6.10 -26.46 -1.56
CA GLU A 61 7.24 -27.30 -2.02
C GLU A 61 8.09 -26.60 -3.10
N ARG A 62 7.50 -25.62 -3.78
CA ARG A 62 8.15 -24.82 -4.82
C ARG A 62 8.29 -23.35 -4.37
N PRO A 63 9.34 -22.64 -4.82
CA PRO A 63 9.46 -21.20 -4.59
C PRO A 63 8.24 -20.44 -5.11
N ALA A 64 7.81 -19.43 -4.36
CA ALA A 64 6.74 -18.54 -4.78
C ALA A 64 7.13 -17.82 -6.08
N THR A 65 6.23 -17.87 -7.05
CA THR A 65 6.38 -17.21 -8.35
C THR A 65 6.37 -15.69 -8.20
N ARG A 66 6.94 -15.01 -9.20
CA ARG A 66 6.86 -13.55 -9.29
C ARG A 66 5.42 -13.05 -9.24
N GLU A 67 4.49 -13.74 -9.90
CA GLU A 67 3.08 -13.34 -9.97
C GLU A 67 2.39 -13.42 -8.61
N GLU A 68 2.67 -14.46 -7.80
CA GLU A 68 2.14 -14.59 -6.44
C GLU A 68 2.63 -13.44 -5.53
N LYS A 69 3.93 -13.10 -5.62
CA LYS A 69 4.52 -11.97 -4.87
C LYS A 69 3.97 -10.62 -5.34
N LEU A 70 3.77 -10.47 -6.66
CA LEU A 70 3.19 -9.26 -7.25
C LEU A 70 1.73 -9.08 -6.82
N ARG A 71 0.95 -10.17 -6.77
CA ARG A 71 -0.43 -10.16 -6.26
C ARG A 71 -0.49 -9.68 -4.81
N VAL A 72 0.37 -10.18 -3.91
CA VAL A 72 0.43 -9.68 -2.52
C VAL A 72 0.76 -8.18 -2.49
N SER A 73 1.79 -7.77 -3.24
CA SER A 73 2.25 -6.38 -3.30
C SER A 73 1.15 -5.42 -3.76
N ARG A 74 0.47 -5.76 -4.85
CA ARG A 74 -0.69 -4.99 -5.37
C ARG A 74 -1.82 -4.94 -4.36
N ARG A 75 -2.18 -6.07 -3.74
CA ARG A 75 -3.29 -6.12 -2.77
C ARG A 75 -3.00 -5.31 -1.51
N VAL A 76 -1.76 -5.31 -1.00
CA VAL A 76 -1.37 -4.45 0.14
C VAL A 76 -1.48 -2.98 -0.23
N ARG A 77 -0.90 -2.56 -1.38
CA ARG A 77 -1.01 -1.17 -1.86
C ARG A 77 -2.48 -0.75 -1.97
N GLU A 78 -3.29 -1.57 -2.60
CA GLU A 78 -4.72 -1.39 -2.77
C GLU A 78 -5.47 -1.23 -1.42
N ALA A 79 -5.16 -2.07 -0.43
CA ALA A 79 -5.76 -1.96 0.90
C ALA A 79 -5.37 -0.64 1.59
N LEU A 80 -4.12 -0.19 1.46
CA LEU A 80 -3.66 1.08 2.01
C LEU A 80 -4.35 2.29 1.33
N VAL A 81 -4.54 2.23 0.01
CA VAL A 81 -5.31 3.25 -0.73
C VAL A 81 -6.75 3.29 -0.25
N LYS A 82 -7.43 2.14 -0.17
CA LYS A 82 -8.81 2.04 0.33
C LYS A 82 -8.96 2.52 1.78
N THR A 83 -7.92 2.37 2.59
CA THR A 83 -7.90 2.86 3.98
C THR A 83 -7.98 4.39 4.07
N SER A 84 -7.59 5.12 3.02
CA SER A 84 -7.61 6.59 3.01
C SER A 84 -9.02 7.17 3.19
N VAL A 85 -10.06 6.43 2.79
CA VAL A 85 -11.47 6.84 2.94
C VAL A 85 -11.87 6.91 4.42
N ILE A 86 -11.27 6.07 5.27
CA ILE A 86 -11.62 5.96 6.69
C ILE A 86 -10.66 6.78 7.55
N ALA A 87 -9.36 6.74 7.23
CA ALA A 87 -8.29 7.28 8.08
C ALA A 87 -7.67 8.59 7.55
N GLY A 88 -8.09 9.04 6.37
CA GLY A 88 -7.53 10.17 5.65
C GLY A 88 -6.28 9.81 4.84
N LEU A 89 -6.04 10.57 3.77
CA LEU A 89 -4.88 10.44 2.89
C LEU A 89 -3.52 10.52 3.60
N PRO A 90 -3.27 11.42 4.57
CA PRO A 90 -1.94 11.55 5.18
C PRO A 90 -1.38 10.24 5.75
N LYS A 91 -2.23 9.43 6.40
CA LYS A 91 -1.83 8.15 6.98
C LYS A 91 -1.57 7.09 5.91
N SER A 92 -2.42 7.03 4.89
CA SER A 92 -2.20 6.16 3.74
C SER A 92 -0.91 6.51 2.99
N ILE A 93 -0.62 7.80 2.81
CA ILE A 93 0.63 8.29 2.21
C ILE A 93 1.83 7.79 3.02
N ASN A 94 1.83 7.99 4.34
CA ASN A 94 2.91 7.51 5.20
C ASN A 94 3.13 6.00 5.07
N ALA A 95 2.04 5.22 5.05
CA ALA A 95 2.11 3.76 4.91
C ALA A 95 2.62 3.33 3.52
N LEU A 96 2.16 3.96 2.45
CA LEU A 96 2.59 3.68 1.07
C LEU A 96 4.07 4.04 0.85
N MET A 97 4.51 5.19 1.37
CA MET A 97 5.93 5.57 1.31
C MET A 97 6.81 4.56 2.02
N SER A 98 6.36 4.09 3.17
CA SER A 98 7.08 3.11 3.97
C SER A 98 7.12 1.74 3.32
N LEU A 99 6.00 1.28 2.77
CA LEU A 99 5.91 0.04 2.01
C LEU A 99 6.88 0.05 0.82
N LYS A 100 6.94 1.17 0.07
CA LYS A 100 7.86 1.33 -1.05
C LYS A 100 9.32 1.07 -0.66
N MET A 101 9.75 1.48 0.53
CA MET A 101 11.14 1.32 0.98
C MET A 101 11.59 -0.15 1.07
N VAL A 102 10.65 -1.08 1.23
CA VAL A 102 10.92 -2.53 1.34
C VAL A 102 10.34 -3.32 0.18
N THR A 103 9.77 -2.66 -0.83
CA THR A 103 9.23 -3.31 -2.04
C THR A 103 10.35 -3.45 -3.08
N PRO A 104 10.73 -4.68 -3.48
CA PRO A 104 11.66 -4.90 -4.58
C PRO A 104 11.17 -4.24 -5.88
N SER A 105 12.09 -3.73 -6.69
CA SER A 105 11.75 -2.95 -7.90
C SER A 105 10.96 -3.77 -8.91
N GLU A 106 11.21 -5.08 -9.00
CA GLU A 106 10.51 -6.03 -9.85
C GLU A 106 9.04 -6.28 -9.43
N LEU A 107 8.66 -5.87 -8.22
CA LEU A 107 7.30 -5.94 -7.65
C LEU A 107 6.58 -4.57 -7.61
N LEU A 108 7.24 -3.52 -8.09
CA LEU A 108 6.59 -2.24 -8.39
C LEU A 108 5.93 -2.34 -9.76
N ASP A 109 4.69 -1.88 -9.85
CA ASP A 109 4.05 -1.72 -11.16
C ASP A 109 4.84 -0.65 -11.94
N GLY A 110 5.31 -1.03 -13.14
CA GLY A 110 6.05 -0.13 -14.01
C GLY A 110 5.16 1.00 -14.53
N GLN A 111 5.78 2.08 -15.02
CA GLN A 111 5.10 3.19 -15.70
C GLN A 111 4.63 2.81 -17.12
N GLU A 112 4.23 1.57 -17.33
CA GLU A 112 3.78 1.10 -18.64
C GLU A 112 2.34 1.52 -18.90
N ILE A 113 1.94 1.46 -20.18
CA ILE A 113 0.75 2.06 -20.80
C ILE A 113 -0.59 1.60 -20.15
N PHE A 114 -0.58 0.56 -19.30
CA PHE A 114 -1.77 -0.06 -18.76
C PHE A 114 -1.67 -0.31 -17.24
N SER A 115 -2.48 0.42 -16.47
CA SER A 115 -2.67 0.18 -15.04
C SER A 115 -3.33 -1.20 -14.83
N PRO A 116 -2.77 -2.08 -13.98
CA PRO A 116 -3.35 -3.39 -13.69
C PRO A 116 -4.76 -3.35 -13.08
N THR A 117 -5.17 -2.18 -12.56
CA THR A 117 -6.49 -1.99 -11.98
C THR A 117 -7.52 -1.53 -13.00
N SER A 118 -7.10 -1.05 -14.17
CA SER A 118 -7.95 -0.40 -15.18
C SER A 118 -8.80 0.75 -14.65
N ARG A 119 -8.53 1.28 -13.44
CA ARG A 119 -9.37 2.29 -12.77
C ARG A 119 -9.52 3.58 -13.56
N ARG A 120 -8.50 3.93 -14.34
CA ARG A 120 -8.56 5.07 -15.26
C ARG A 120 -9.68 4.92 -16.29
N GLY A 121 -10.04 3.68 -16.65
CA GLY A 121 -11.15 3.34 -17.55
C GLY A 121 -12.52 3.33 -16.87
N ASP A 122 -12.60 3.16 -15.55
CA ASP A 122 -13.88 3.25 -14.80
C ASP A 122 -14.44 4.68 -14.78
N LEU A 123 -13.57 5.67 -15.02
CA LEU A 123 -13.99 7.05 -15.23
C LEU A 123 -14.60 7.15 -16.63
N SER A 124 -15.93 7.07 -16.72
CA SER A 124 -16.72 7.28 -17.94
C SER A 124 -16.52 8.71 -18.45
N ALA A 125 -15.41 8.95 -19.15
CA ALA A 125 -14.73 10.23 -19.28
C ALA A 125 -14.40 10.85 -17.90
N PRO A 126 -13.11 11.18 -17.60
CA PRO A 126 -12.84 12.07 -16.48
C PRO A 126 -13.56 13.37 -16.81
N SER A 127 -14.67 13.69 -16.13
CA SER A 127 -15.18 15.05 -16.22
C SER A 127 -14.05 15.89 -15.68
N ALA A 128 -13.36 16.66 -16.55
CA ALA A 128 -12.12 17.37 -16.20
C ALA A 128 -12.29 18.14 -14.87
N ARG A 129 -13.51 18.62 -14.64
CA ARG A 129 -14.00 19.22 -13.39
C ARG A 129 -13.75 18.40 -12.11
N ILE A 130 -13.94 17.08 -12.11
CA ILE A 130 -13.67 16.23 -10.93
C ILE A 130 -12.17 16.17 -10.63
N LEU A 131 -11.35 15.99 -11.67
CA LEU A 131 -9.89 15.96 -11.51
C LEU A 131 -9.36 17.32 -11.08
N ASP A 132 -9.81 18.41 -11.72
CA ASP A 132 -9.45 19.79 -11.36
C ASP A 132 -9.82 20.11 -9.92
N ARG A 133 -11.03 19.73 -9.49
CA ARG A 133 -11.49 19.96 -8.11
C ARG A 133 -10.70 19.13 -7.11
N GLY A 134 -10.34 17.89 -7.46
CA GLY A 134 -9.47 17.03 -6.64
C GLY A 134 -8.07 17.60 -6.49
N GLN A 135 -7.47 18.06 -7.59
CA GLN A 135 -6.16 18.70 -7.62
C GLN A 135 -6.16 20.00 -6.81
N ALA A 136 -7.15 20.87 -6.98
CA ALA A 136 -7.28 22.12 -6.21
C ALA A 136 -7.42 21.85 -4.71
N PHE A 137 -8.21 20.85 -4.31
CA PHE A 137 -8.32 20.45 -2.91
C PHE A 137 -6.99 19.91 -2.35
N PHE A 138 -6.30 19.07 -3.12
CA PHE A 138 -4.99 18.55 -2.73
C PHE A 138 -3.95 19.66 -2.59
N ASP A 139 -3.96 20.63 -3.51
CA ASP A 139 -3.09 21.81 -3.45
C ASP A 139 -3.39 22.71 -2.26
N ALA A 140 -4.66 22.88 -1.88
CA ALA A 140 -5.04 23.62 -0.69
C ALA A 140 -4.55 22.94 0.61
N LEU A 141 -4.54 21.60 0.66
CA LEU A 141 -4.09 20.84 1.83
C LEU A 141 -2.57 20.84 2.01
N TYR A 142 -1.81 20.63 0.93
CA TYR A 142 -0.36 20.42 1.00
C TYR A 142 0.48 21.60 0.51
N GLY A 143 -0.15 22.60 -0.12
CA GLY A 143 0.46 23.85 -0.56
C GLY A 143 1.71 23.63 -1.42
N LYS A 144 2.86 24.14 -0.95
CA LYS A 144 4.13 24.05 -1.69
C LYS A 144 4.64 22.61 -1.84
N LEU A 145 4.18 21.67 -1.01
CA LEU A 145 4.64 20.28 -1.01
C LEU A 145 3.82 19.37 -1.94
N SER A 146 2.67 19.81 -2.42
CA SER A 146 1.71 18.99 -3.19
C SER A 146 2.37 18.25 -4.34
N ARG A 147 3.12 18.95 -5.20
CA ARG A 147 3.83 18.34 -6.34
C ARG A 147 4.83 17.26 -5.92
N ARG A 148 5.54 17.48 -4.81
CA ARG A 148 6.51 16.51 -4.29
C ARG A 148 5.80 15.26 -3.79
N ILE A 149 4.73 15.43 -3.00
CA ILE A 149 3.96 14.32 -2.44
C ILE A 149 3.31 13.50 -3.56
N MET A 150 2.68 14.17 -4.53
CA MET A 150 2.06 13.50 -5.68
C MET A 150 3.09 12.69 -6.48
N ARG A 151 4.27 13.26 -6.75
CA ARG A 151 5.38 12.53 -7.40
C ARG A 151 5.82 11.32 -6.58
N GLN A 152 5.97 11.47 -5.27
CA GLN A 152 6.34 10.35 -4.40
C GLN A 152 5.28 9.26 -4.41
N MET A 153 3.99 9.62 -4.41
CA MET A 153 2.86 8.69 -4.47
C MET A 153 2.81 7.96 -5.81
N TYR A 154 3.00 8.67 -6.92
CA TYR A 154 3.11 8.08 -8.24
C TYR A 154 4.23 7.01 -8.30
N HIS A 155 5.36 7.26 -7.63
CA HIS A 155 6.45 6.29 -7.54
C HIS A 155 6.29 5.23 -6.43
N SER A 156 5.15 5.11 -5.76
CA SER A 156 4.90 4.09 -4.73
C SER A 156 4.41 2.75 -5.31
N GLY A 157 4.46 2.60 -6.65
CA GLY A 157 4.10 1.36 -7.35
C GLY A 157 2.60 1.20 -7.55
N THR A 158 1.84 2.28 -7.52
CA THR A 158 0.43 2.31 -7.94
C THR A 158 0.25 3.46 -8.91
N GLU A 159 0.12 3.12 -10.19
CA GLU A 159 -0.02 4.11 -11.26
C GLU A 159 -1.25 5.02 -11.07
N ASP A 160 -2.27 4.53 -10.35
CA ASP A 160 -3.51 5.27 -10.03
C ASP A 160 -3.36 6.31 -8.92
N LEU A 161 -2.20 6.37 -8.23
CA LEU A 161 -1.94 7.32 -7.15
C LEU A 161 -1.27 8.62 -7.60
N GLY A 162 -1.09 8.80 -8.91
CA GLY A 162 -0.68 10.06 -9.51
C GLY A 162 -1.66 10.49 -10.61
N LEU A 163 -1.76 11.80 -10.81
CA LEU A 163 -2.37 12.42 -12.00
C LEU A 163 -1.31 12.61 -13.08
#